data_AF-A0A1G1HRT1-F1
#
_entry.id   AF-A0A1G1HRT1-F1
#
_cell.length_a   1.000
_cell.length_b   1.000
_cell.length_c   1.000
_cell.angle_alpha   90.00
_cell.angle_beta   90.00
_cell.angle_gamma   90.00
#
_symmetry.space_group_name_H-M   'P 1'
#
loop_
_entity.id
_entity.type
_entity.pdbx_description
1 polymer ?
#
loop_
_entity_poly.entity_id
_entity_poly.type
_entity_poly.pdbx_seq_one_letter_code
_entity_poly.pdbx_strand_id
1 'polypeptide(L)'
;MKTKVESRLFWYLKDGTELDLENPSHIDLYVQQILSHGKAEDIQKMIKILTPEVFRESFKRIKRFLRREVRRFWEIGLGDTGEDS
;
A
#
# COMPACT_ATOMS: atom_id res chain seq x y z
N MET A 1 5.41 14.15 1.38
CA MET A 1 6.65 13.41 1.75
C MET A 1 7.03 12.53 0.57
N LYS A 2 8.29 12.51 0.13
CA LYS A 2 8.70 11.71 -1.03
C LYS A 2 9.48 10.46 -0.60
N THR A 3 9.23 9.33 -1.23
CA THR A 3 10.02 8.11 -1.05
C THR A 3 10.63 7.65 -2.36
N LYS A 4 11.91 7.27 -2.33
CA LYS A 4 12.54 6.60 -3.46
C LYS A 4 12.00 5.17 -3.55
N VAL A 5 11.62 4.75 -4.75
CA VAL A 5 11.11 3.38 -4.94
C VAL A 5 12.26 2.39 -4.95
N GLU A 6 12.08 1.25 -4.27
CA GLU A 6 13.01 0.12 -4.39
C GLU A 6 12.79 -0.58 -5.73
N SER A 7 13.81 -0.64 -6.59
CA SER A 7 13.70 -1.24 -7.94
C SER A 7 13.22 -2.70 -7.91
N ARG A 8 13.45 -3.45 -6.83
CA ARG A 8 12.89 -4.80 -6.65
C ARG A 8 11.37 -4.81 -6.68
N LEU A 9 10.73 -3.86 -6.01
CA LEU A 9 9.27 -3.76 -5.93
C LEU A 9 8.70 -3.01 -7.12
N PHE A 10 9.40 -2.00 -7.62
CA PHE A 10 8.90 -1.10 -8.65
C PHE A 10 9.72 -1.19 -9.94
N TRP A 11 10.11 -2.41 -10.33
CA TRP A 11 11.00 -2.67 -11.47
C TRP A 11 10.50 -2.11 -12.82
N TYR A 12 9.20 -1.83 -12.92
CA TYR A 12 8.55 -1.26 -14.11
C TYR A 12 8.58 0.29 -14.13
N LEU A 13 9.00 0.95 -13.06
CA LEU A 13 9.21 2.39 -13.03
C LEU A 13 10.64 2.73 -13.49
N LYS A 14 10.82 3.95 -14.01
CA LYS A 14 12.16 4.43 -14.34
C LYS A 14 13.02 4.51 -13.08
N ASP A 15 14.29 4.14 -13.19
CA ASP A 15 15.22 4.27 -12.07
C ASP A 15 15.27 5.70 -11.56
N GLY A 16 15.27 5.86 -10.24
CA GLY A 16 15.22 7.17 -9.58
C GLY A 16 13.84 7.81 -9.52
N THR A 17 12.77 7.11 -9.94
CA THR A 17 11.40 7.59 -9.70
C THR A 17 11.15 7.81 -8.20
N GLU A 18 10.54 8.94 -7.88
CA GLU A 18 10.09 9.25 -6.52
C GLU A 18 8.56 9.17 -6.48
N LEU A 19 8.04 8.52 -5.45
CA LEU A 19 6.61 8.58 -5.14
C LEU A 19 6.39 9.68 -4.13
N ASP A 20 5.54 10.63 -4.51
CA ASP A 20 5.03 11.65 -3.60
C ASP A 20 3.86 11.08 -2.79
N LEU A 21 4.11 10.80 -1.51
CA LEU A 21 3.16 10.25 -0.55
C LEU A 21 2.19 11.29 0.00
N GLU A 22 2.11 12.48 -0.58
CA GLU A 22 0.98 13.40 -0.43
C GLU A 22 -0.05 13.23 -1.56
N ASN A 23 0.32 12.54 -2.65
CA ASN A 23 -0.55 12.26 -3.78
C ASN A 23 -1.29 10.92 -3.56
N PRO A 24 -2.64 10.91 -3.50
CA PRO A 24 -3.41 9.69 -3.27
C PRO A 24 -3.11 8.57 -4.28
N SER A 25 -2.90 8.89 -5.55
CA SER A 25 -2.60 7.90 -6.59
C SER A 25 -1.24 7.24 -6.39
N HIS A 26 -0.25 8.00 -5.90
CA HIS A 26 1.06 7.44 -5.57
C HIS A 26 1.01 6.58 -4.31
N ILE A 27 0.23 6.97 -3.31
CA ILE A 27 0.00 6.17 -2.11
C ILE A 27 -0.66 4.84 -2.49
N ASP A 28 -1.68 4.87 -3.34
CA ASP A 28 -2.40 3.68 -3.79
C ASP A 28 -1.47 2.72 -4.54
N LEU A 29 -0.64 3.25 -5.46
CA LEU A 29 0.39 2.48 -6.13
C LEU A 29 1.39 1.87 -5.14
N TYR A 30 1.87 2.67 -4.19
CA TYR A 30 2.84 2.26 -3.18
C TYR A 30 2.30 1.12 -2.30
N VAL A 31 1.10 1.31 -1.75
CA VAL A 31 0.42 0.34 -0.87
C VAL A 31 0.08 -0.93 -1.64
N GLN A 32 -0.51 -0.81 -2.83
CA GLN A 32 -0.86 -1.98 -3.65
C GLN A 32 0.38 -2.83 -3.96
N GLN A 33 1.50 -2.20 -4.32
CA GLN A 33 2.72 -2.90 -4.70
C GLN A 33 3.34 -3.64 -3.50
N ILE A 34 3.41 -2.98 -2.34
CA ILE A 34 3.93 -3.60 -1.11
C ILE A 34 3.04 -4.75 -0.65
N LEU A 35 1.71 -4.59 -0.67
CA LEU A 35 0.81 -5.66 -0.23
C LEU A 35 0.78 -6.85 -1.21
N SER A 36 1.10 -6.62 -2.49
CA SER A 36 1.09 -7.68 -3.51
C SER A 36 2.41 -8.44 -3.62
N HIS A 37 3.54 -7.75 -3.41
CA HIS A 37 4.88 -8.28 -3.72
C HIS A 37 5.92 -8.03 -2.62
N GLY A 38 5.56 -7.29 -1.59
CA GLY A 38 6.43 -6.97 -0.46
C GLY A 38 6.73 -8.16 0.42
N LYS A 39 7.90 -8.11 1.06
CA LYS A 39 8.25 -8.95 2.21
C LYS A 39 7.78 -8.28 3.50
N ALA A 40 7.87 -9.00 4.61
CA ALA A 40 7.46 -8.49 5.92
C ALA A 40 8.15 -7.16 6.28
N GLU A 41 9.43 -7.01 5.93
CA GLU A 41 10.20 -5.80 6.17
C GLU A 41 9.65 -4.59 5.38
N ASP A 42 9.13 -4.81 4.17
CA ASP A 42 8.52 -3.76 3.34
C ASP A 42 7.22 -3.27 3.96
N ILE A 43 6.41 -4.19 4.48
CA ILE A 43 5.17 -3.88 5.21
C ILE A 43 5.50 -3.09 6.48
N GLN A 44 6.51 -3.51 7.24
CA GLN A 44 6.95 -2.79 8.44
C GLN A 44 7.40 -1.36 8.12
N LYS A 45 8.15 -1.16 7.01
CA LYS A 45 8.52 0.19 6.55
C LYS A 45 7.28 1.00 6.18
N MET A 46 6.36 0.42 5.40
CA MET A 46 5.13 1.09 4.98
C MET A 46 4.32 1.60 6.18
N ILE A 47 4.14 0.79 7.22
CA ILE A 47 3.37 1.16 8.43
C ILE A 47 4.08 2.24 9.26
N LYS A 48 5.42 2.34 9.20
CA LYS A 48 6.17 3.43 9.84
C LYS A 48 6.08 4.76 9.09
N ILE A 49 5.85 4.69 7.78
CA ILE A 49 5.85 5.83 6.86
C ILE A 49 4.45 6.43 6.74
N LEU A 50 3.42 5.58 6.63
CA LEU A 50 2.04 6.01 6.47
C LEU A 50 1.33 6.05 7.83
N THR A 51 0.53 7.09 8.07
CA THR A 51 -0.36 7.09 9.23
C THR A 51 -1.44 6.00 9.05
N PRO A 52 -2.02 5.49 10.15
CA PRO A 52 -3.09 4.50 10.08
C PRO A 52 -4.27 4.94 9.20
N GLU A 53 -4.63 6.23 9.24
CA GLU A 53 -5.72 6.82 8.46
C GLU A 53 -5.40 6.79 6.96
N VAL A 54 -4.19 7.22 6.57
CA VAL A 54 -3.75 7.22 5.18
C VAL A 54 -3.71 5.81 4.60
N PHE A 55 -3.18 4.86 5.37
CA PHE A 55 -3.17 3.46 4.96
C PHE A 55 -4.59 2.91 4.81
N ARG A 56 -5.49 3.18 5.77
CA ARG A 56 -6.88 2.70 5.72
C ARG A 56 -7.62 3.24 4.50
N GLU A 57 -7.49 4.52 4.21
CA GLU A 57 -8.14 5.14 3.04
C GLU A 57 -7.58 4.63 1.72
N SER A 58 -6.26 4.43 1.63
CA SER A 58 -5.65 3.78 0.46
C SER A 58 -6.13 2.34 0.30
N PHE A 59 -6.11 1.56 1.38
CA PHE A 59 -6.55 0.17 1.38
C PHE A 59 -7.99 0.03 0.87
N LYS A 60 -8.93 0.88 1.30
CA LYS A 60 -10.31 0.89 0.79
C LYS A 60 -10.37 0.97 -0.75
N ARG A 61 -9.53 1.81 -1.36
CA ARG A 61 -9.48 2.00 -2.82
C ARG A 61 -8.81 0.84 -3.55
N ILE A 62 -7.78 0.23 -2.96
CA ILE A 62 -6.98 -0.80 -3.62
C ILE A 62 -7.35 -2.25 -3.26
N LYS A 63 -8.18 -2.49 -2.23
CA LYS A 63 -8.48 -3.84 -1.70
C LYS A 63 -8.93 -4.83 -2.77
N ARG A 64 -9.66 -4.36 -3.79
CA ARG A 64 -10.15 -5.17 -4.92
C ARG A 64 -9.05 -5.72 -5.83
N PHE A 65 -7.87 -5.12 -5.83
CA PHE A 65 -6.73 -5.55 -6.65
C PHE A 65 -5.81 -6.54 -5.92
N LEU A 66 -6.04 -6.77 -4.62
CA LEU A 66 -5.24 -7.67 -3.82
C LEU A 66 -5.73 -9.12 -3.94
N ARG A 67 -4.81 -10.06 -3.73
CA ARG A 67 -5.18 -11.48 -3.58
C ARG A 67 -6.13 -11.64 -2.40
N ARG A 68 -7.09 -12.56 -2.53
CA ARG A 68 -8.15 -12.80 -1.54
C ARG A 68 -7.64 -12.94 -0.11
N GLU A 69 -6.56 -13.69 0.09
CA GLU A 69 -6.00 -13.93 1.43
C GLU A 69 -5.39 -12.66 2.03
N VAL A 70 -4.65 -11.89 1.24
CA VAL A 70 -4.07 -10.60 1.67
C VAL A 70 -5.18 -9.61 1.99
N ARG A 71 -6.19 -9.49 1.11
CA ARG A 71 -7.37 -8.66 1.35
C ARG A 71 -8.04 -9.02 2.67
N ARG A 72 -8.37 -10.30 2.88
CA ARG A 72 -9.03 -10.79 4.10
C ARG A 72 -8.21 -10.54 5.35
N PHE A 73 -6.90 -10.76 5.31
CA PHE A 73 -6.01 -10.50 6.43
C PHE A 73 -6.14 -9.05 6.92
N TRP A 74 -6.11 -8.10 5.99
CA TRP A 74 -6.21 -6.67 6.32
C TRP A 74 -7.62 -6.22 6.66
N GLU A 75 -8.67 -6.79 6.05
CA GLU A 75 -10.06 -6.54 6.45
C GLU A 75 -10.32 -6.96 7.90
N ILE A 76 -9.79 -8.11 8.32
CA ILE A 76 -9.88 -8.57 9.71
C ILE A 76 -9.05 -7.65 10.62
N GLY A 77 -7.80 -7.34 10.22
CA GLY A 77 -6.87 -6.57 11.04
C GLY A 77 -7.24 -5.10 11.23
N LEU A 78 -7.85 -4.46 10.24
CA LEU A 78 -8.26 -3.05 10.30
C LEU A 78 -9.64 -2.86 10.95
N GLY A 79 -10.35 -3.96 11.23
CA GLY A 79 -11.78 -3.94 11.54
C GLY A 79 -12.61 -3.52 10.34
N ASP A 80 -13.91 -3.80 10.38
CA ASP A 80 -14.83 -3.48 9.30
C ASP A 80 -14.62 -2.03 8.83
N THR A 81 -14.13 -1.88 7.59
CA THR A 81 -13.80 -0.56 7.04
C THR A 81 -15.03 0.16 6.52
N GLY A 82 -16.22 -0.46 6.64
CA GLY A 82 -17.42 -0.02 5.95
C GLY A 82 -17.32 -0.30 4.45
N GLU A 83 -18.48 -0.51 3.85
CA GLU A 83 -18.72 -0.91 2.45
C GLU A 83 -18.40 -2.38 2.16
N ASP A 84 -19.24 -3.24 2.75
CA ASP A 84 -19.92 -4.36 2.08
C ASP A 84 -21.21 -4.67 2.91
N SER A 85 -22.17 -3.74 2.92
CA SER A 85 -23.59 -3.94 3.29
C SER A 85 -24.47 -3.60 2.11
#